data_AF-A0A932K763-F1
#
_entry.id   AF-A0A932K763-F1
#
_cell.length_a   1.000
_cell.length_b   1.000
_cell.length_c   1.000
_cell.angle_alpha   90.00
_cell.angle_beta   90.00
_cell.angle_gamma   90.00
#
_symmetry.space_group_name_H-M   'P 1'
#
loop_
_entity.id
_entity.type
_entity.pdbx_description
1 polymer ?
#
loop_
_entity_poly.entity_id
_entity_poly.type
_entity_poly.pdbx_seq_one_letter_code
_entity_poly.pdbx_strand_id
1 'polypeptide(L)'
;MEDHDGRTAVGLSGIPQRRFRGVIRFLDGYARGEEADMRERPAEVTQEQFIRYCVDDLKAFYYEARMEQLPDASEPELHRWFWGETAVGQLVRAVAGRMSTTDDPGRKAIAYGIAR
;
A
#
# COMPACT_ATOMS: atom_id res chain seq x y z
N MET A 1 19.95 14.70 3.40
CA MET A 1 18.77 13.94 3.84
C MET A 1 17.90 14.94 4.56
N GLU A 2 16.82 15.42 3.92
CA GLU A 2 15.89 16.34 4.58
C GLU A 2 15.18 15.56 5.69
N ASP A 3 15.42 16.00 6.92
CA ASP A 3 14.73 15.53 8.11
C ASP A 3 13.24 15.83 7.93
N HIS A 4 12.38 14.81 8.02
CA HIS A 4 10.95 14.95 7.75
C HIS A 4 10.20 15.76 8.84
N ASP A 5 10.88 16.51 9.72
CA ASP A 5 10.32 17.39 10.76
C ASP A 5 9.27 16.67 11.65
N GLY A 6 9.48 15.37 11.89
CA GLY A 6 8.54 14.49 12.60
C GLY A 6 7.24 14.15 11.85
N ARG A 7 7.12 14.51 10.57
CA ARG A 7 5.96 14.24 9.72
C ARG A 7 6.09 12.85 9.08
N THR A 8 5.01 12.09 9.13
CA THR A 8 4.90 10.78 8.48
C THR A 8 3.92 10.86 7.31
N ALA A 9 4.21 10.13 6.25
CA ALA A 9 3.28 9.90 5.15
C ALA A 9 2.25 8.81 5.46
N VAL A 10 2.39 8.11 6.60
CA VAL A 10 1.42 7.12 7.09
C VAL A 10 0.17 7.82 7.65
N GLY A 11 -1.00 7.39 7.20
CA GLY A 11 -2.30 7.78 7.77
C GLY A 11 -3.40 8.06 6.74
N LEU A 12 -3.12 7.90 5.44
CA LEU A 12 -4.05 8.19 4.35
C LEU A 12 -5.33 7.35 4.42
N SER A 13 -5.23 6.08 4.85
CA SER A 13 -6.40 5.21 5.03
C SER A 13 -7.23 5.52 6.29
N GLY A 14 -6.68 6.33 7.20
CA GLY A 14 -7.25 6.52 8.54
C GLY A 14 -7.13 5.30 9.46
N ILE A 15 -6.51 4.20 9.03
CA ILE A 15 -6.30 3.01 9.85
C ILE A 15 -5.07 3.18 10.74
N PRO A 16 -5.20 3.06 12.07
CA PRO A 16 -4.03 3.10 12.96
C PRO A 16 -3.04 1.97 12.65
N GLN A 17 -1.73 2.25 12.70
CA GLN A 17 -0.65 1.28 12.41
C GLN A 17 -0.80 -0.05 13.17
N ARG A 18 -1.23 0.00 14.45
CA ARG A 18 -1.52 -1.19 15.28
C ARG A 18 -2.58 -2.14 14.68
N ARG A 19 -3.33 -1.71 13.67
CA ARG A 19 -4.36 -2.46 12.95
C ARG A 19 -3.94 -2.89 11.54
N PHE A 20 -2.69 -2.65 11.12
CA PHE A 20 -2.20 -3.04 9.79
C PHE A 20 -2.29 -4.55 9.52
N ARG A 21 -2.29 -5.40 10.54
CA ARG A 21 -2.59 -6.83 10.36
C ARG A 21 -3.96 -7.05 9.71
N GLY A 22 -4.95 -6.23 10.03
CA GLY A 22 -6.27 -6.26 9.39
C GLY A 22 -6.21 -5.80 7.94
N VAL A 23 -5.45 -4.74 7.67
CA VAL A 23 -5.21 -4.23 6.30
C VAL A 23 -4.55 -5.30 5.43
N ILE A 24 -3.52 -5.98 5.92
CA ILE A 24 -2.85 -7.07 5.17
C ILE A 24 -3.83 -8.18 4.81
N ARG A 25 -4.71 -8.59 5.74
CA ARG A 25 -5.73 -9.62 5.47
C ARG A 25 -6.76 -9.17 4.44
N PHE A 26 -7.20 -7.91 4.54
CA PHE A 26 -8.10 -7.32 3.56
C PHE A 26 -7.48 -7.31 2.16
N LEU A 27 -6.23 -6.88 2.03
CA LEU A 27 -5.51 -6.85 0.75
C LEU A 27 -5.25 -8.26 0.19
N ASP A 28 -4.90 -9.23 1.04
CA ASP A 28 -4.70 -10.64 0.63
C ASP A 28 -6.02 -11.27 0.16
N GLY A 29 -7.13 -11.05 0.88
CA GLY A 29 -8.45 -11.50 0.46
C GLY A 29 -8.87 -10.89 -0.88
N TYR A 30 -8.68 -9.57 -1.05
CA TYR A 30 -8.93 -8.91 -2.34
C TYR A 30 -8.09 -9.51 -3.47
N ALA A 31 -6.78 -9.70 -3.25
CA ALA A 31 -5.89 -10.28 -4.26
C ALA A 31 -6.30 -11.70 -4.68
N ARG A 32 -6.91 -12.47 -3.76
CA ARG A 32 -7.46 -13.81 -4.02
C ARG A 32 -8.85 -13.79 -4.66
N GLY A 33 -9.46 -12.62 -4.82
CA GLY A 33 -10.81 -12.47 -5.37
C GLY A 33 -11.92 -12.78 -4.37
N GLU A 34 -11.63 -12.77 -3.07
CA GLU A 34 -12.66 -12.87 -2.02
C GLU A 34 -13.50 -11.59 -1.97
N GLU A 35 -14.78 -11.72 -1.61
CA GLU A 35 -15.62 -10.57 -1.26
C GLU A 35 -15.20 -10.03 0.11
N ALA A 36 -14.10 -9.29 0.14
CA ALA A 36 -13.52 -8.70 1.33
C ALA A 36 -13.70 -7.18 1.33
N ASP A 37 -14.20 -6.60 2.42
CA ASP A 37 -14.24 -5.14 2.61
C ASP A 37 -13.92 -4.78 4.07
N MET A 38 -13.55 -3.54 4.31
CA MET A 38 -13.28 -3.03 5.65
C MET A 38 -14.43 -2.14 6.13
N ARG A 39 -14.91 -2.39 7.34
CA ARG A 39 -15.94 -1.55 7.99
C ARG A 39 -15.50 -0.08 8.11
N GLU A 40 -14.20 0.14 8.18
CA GLU A 40 -13.59 1.47 8.30
C GLU A 40 -13.56 2.25 6.98
N ARG A 41 -13.84 1.61 5.84
CA ARG A 41 -13.90 2.31 4.55
C ARG A 41 -15.04 3.32 4.56
N PRO A 42 -14.80 4.62 4.28
CA PRO A 42 -15.87 5.59 4.11
C PRO A 42 -16.82 5.19 2.98
N ALA A 43 -18.11 5.44 3.15
CA ALA A 43 -19.14 4.98 2.21
C ALA A 43 -18.99 5.61 0.81
N GLU A 44 -18.48 6.84 0.77
CA GLU A 44 -18.22 7.64 -0.42
C GLU A 44 -16.92 7.25 -1.17
N VAL A 45 -16.05 6.47 -0.54
CA VAL A 45 -14.77 6.02 -1.14
C VAL A 45 -14.96 4.63 -1.73
N THR A 46 -14.67 4.44 -3.01
CA THR A 46 -14.74 3.11 -3.63
C THR A 46 -13.76 2.14 -2.98
N GLN A 47 -14.05 0.84 -3.05
CA GLN A 47 -13.17 -0.20 -2.51
C GLN A 47 -11.76 -0.09 -3.10
N GLU A 48 -11.64 0.14 -4.41
CA GLU A 48 -10.36 0.28 -5.10
C GLU A 48 -9.56 1.48 -4.62
N GLN A 49 -10.23 2.62 -4.42
CA GLN A 49 -9.58 3.83 -3.91
C GLN A 49 -9.14 3.65 -2.45
N PHE A 50 -9.93 2.94 -1.64
CA PHE A 50 -9.58 2.62 -0.26
C PHE A 50 -8.40 1.64 -0.18
N ILE A 51 -8.36 0.65 -1.07
CA ILE A 51 -7.20 -0.24 -1.25
C ILE A 51 -5.94 0.56 -1.54
N ARG A 52 -6.02 1.55 -2.44
CA ARG A 52 -4.88 2.42 -2.73
C ARG A 52 -4.39 3.15 -1.47
N TYR A 53 -5.29 3.75 -0.68
CA TYR A 53 -4.91 4.41 0.58
C TYR A 53 -4.21 3.46 1.56
N CYS A 54 -4.72 2.23 1.68
CA CYS A 54 -4.12 1.19 2.49
C CYS A 54 -2.71 0.80 2.00
N VAL A 55 -2.53 0.68 0.68
CA VAL A 55 -1.22 0.38 0.10
C VAL A 55 -0.24 1.52 0.30
N ASP A 56 -0.67 2.78 0.11
CA ASP A 56 0.18 3.96 0.29
C ASP A 56 0.67 4.05 1.75
N ASP A 57 -0.19 3.76 2.72
CA ASP A 57 0.19 3.68 4.13
C ASP A 57 1.22 2.56 4.42
N LEU A 58 1.04 1.38 3.82
CA LEU A 58 1.99 0.27 3.99
C LEU A 58 3.34 0.58 3.33
N LYS A 59 3.34 1.20 2.15
CA LYS A 59 4.57 1.66 1.48
C LYS A 59 5.29 2.68 2.36
N ALA A 60 4.59 3.74 2.78
CA ALA A 60 5.14 4.77 3.64
C ALA A 60 5.75 4.16 4.90
N PHE A 61 5.02 3.28 5.59
CA PHE A 61 5.50 2.62 6.80
C PHE A 61 6.80 1.82 6.57
N TYR A 62 6.86 1.02 5.50
CA TYR A 62 8.06 0.22 5.19
C TYR A 62 9.24 1.09 4.76
N TYR A 63 9.02 2.10 3.91
CA TYR A 63 10.08 2.99 3.46
C TYR A 63 10.63 3.85 4.60
N GLU A 64 9.76 4.49 5.40
CA GLU A 64 10.17 5.30 6.55
C GLU A 64 10.96 4.45 7.56
N ALA A 65 10.45 3.27 7.92
CA ALA A 65 11.17 2.36 8.83
C ALA A 65 12.53 1.91 8.28
N ARG A 66 12.65 1.73 6.96
CA ARG A 66 13.91 1.33 6.32
C ARG A 66 14.91 2.47 6.24
N MET A 67 14.47 3.69 5.94
CA MET A 67 15.29 4.90 5.94
C MET A 67 15.85 5.19 7.33
N GLU A 68 15.06 5.00 8.39
CA GLU A 68 15.53 5.13 9.77
C GLU A 68 16.61 4.09 10.13
N GLN A 69 16.50 2.86 9.61
CA GLN A 69 17.50 1.81 9.84
C GLN A 69 18.77 1.99 8.99
N LEU A 70 18.65 2.58 7.81
CA LEU A 70 19.70 2.75 6.83
C LEU A 70 19.67 4.18 6.26
N PRO A 71 20.14 5.18 7.03
CA PRO A 71 20.04 6.58 6.64
C PRO A 71 20.81 6.91 5.35
N ASP A 72 21.84 6.12 5.02
CA ASP A 72 22.64 6.30 3.81
C ASP A 72 22.12 5.53 2.58
N ALA A 73 21.01 4.77 2.71
CA ALA A 73 20.46 4.02 1.59
C ALA A 73 19.89 4.95 0.52
N SER A 74 20.25 4.70 -0.74
CA SER A 74 19.70 5.43 -1.88
C SER A 74 18.27 5.01 -2.20
N GLU A 75 17.50 5.90 -2.84
CA GLU A 75 16.14 5.59 -3.30
C GLU A 75 16.06 4.30 -4.15
N PRO A 76 16.95 4.05 -5.14
CA PRO A 76 16.93 2.80 -5.90
C PRO A 76 17.18 1.55 -5.05
N GLU A 77 18.00 1.64 -4.00
CA GLU A 77 18.25 0.52 -3.08
C GLU A 77 17.01 0.23 -2.24
N LEU A 78 16.38 1.27 -1.68
CA LEU A 78 15.14 1.15 -0.94
C LEU A 78 14.02 0.56 -1.82
N HIS A 79 13.89 1.04 -3.05
CA HIS A 79 12.89 0.57 -4.00
C HIS A 79 13.11 -0.91 -4.38
N ARG A 80 14.36 -1.29 -4.67
CA ARG A 80 14.72 -2.69 -4.96
C ARG A 80 14.41 -3.60 -3.78
N TRP A 81 14.76 -3.16 -2.57
CA TRP A 81 14.47 -3.90 -1.33
C TRP A 81 12.96 -4.08 -1.15
N PHE A 82 12.18 -3.00 -1.19
CA PHE A 82 10.73 -3.07 -0.97
C PHE A 82 10.07 -4.06 -1.94
N TRP A 83 10.37 -3.92 -3.23
CA TRP A 83 9.71 -4.68 -4.29
C TRP A 83 10.28 -6.07 -4.56
N GLY A 84 11.53 -6.32 -4.17
CA GLY A 84 12.24 -7.59 -4.40
C GLY A 84 12.27 -8.50 -3.17
N GLU A 85 12.26 -7.93 -1.97
CA GLU A 85 12.60 -8.66 -0.75
C GLU A 85 11.47 -8.70 0.29
N THR A 86 10.45 -7.85 0.17
CA THR A 86 9.35 -7.82 1.14
C THR A 86 8.12 -8.60 0.67
N ALA A 87 7.49 -9.33 1.61
CA ALA A 87 6.20 -9.97 1.36
C ALA A 87 5.09 -8.95 1.06
N VAL A 88 5.18 -7.74 1.64
CA VAL A 88 4.24 -6.65 1.33
C VAL A 88 4.39 -6.17 -0.10
N GLY A 89 5.61 -6.04 -0.62
CA GLY A 89 5.85 -5.74 -2.03
C GLY A 89 5.23 -6.78 -2.97
N GLN A 90 5.32 -8.06 -2.62
CA GLN A 90 4.66 -9.14 -3.38
C GLN A 90 3.13 -9.04 -3.30
N LEU A 91 2.57 -8.77 -2.12
CA LEU A 91 1.14 -8.58 -1.92
C LEU A 91 0.62 -7.39 -2.75
N VAL A 92 1.32 -6.27 -2.75
CA VAL A 92 0.94 -5.08 -3.53
C VAL A 92 0.90 -5.39 -5.03
N ARG A 93 1.87 -6.17 -5.55
CA ARG A 93 1.84 -6.64 -6.95
C ARG A 93 0.61 -7.52 -7.23
N ALA A 94 0.27 -8.42 -6.32
CA ALA A 94 -0.90 -9.28 -6.48
C ALA A 94 -2.21 -8.48 -6.49
N VAL A 95 -2.35 -7.49 -5.60
CA VAL A 95 -3.47 -6.55 -5.56
C VAL A 95 -3.58 -5.76 -6.87
N ALA A 96 -2.47 -5.19 -7.35
CA ALA A 96 -2.46 -4.45 -8.62
C ALA A 96 -2.81 -5.34 -9.82
N GLY A 97 -2.31 -6.59 -9.83
CA GLY A 97 -2.64 -7.58 -10.85
C GLY A 97 -4.14 -7.88 -10.88
N ARG A 98 -4.75 -8.11 -9.70
CA ARG A 98 -6.19 -8.34 -9.58
C ARG A 98 -7.02 -7.12 -9.99
N MET A 99 -6.62 -5.92 -9.57
CA MET A 99 -7.33 -4.69 -9.90
C MET A 99 -7.26 -4.39 -11.41
N SER A 100 -6.20 -4.84 -12.09
CA SER A 100 -6.03 -4.67 -13.54
C SER A 100 -6.90 -5.59 -14.39
N THR A 101 -7.59 -6.58 -13.81
CA THR A 101 -8.46 -7.50 -14.57
C THR A 101 -9.82 -6.90 -14.93
N THR A 102 -10.15 -5.71 -14.43
CA THR A 102 -11.37 -4.97 -14.79
C THR A 102 -11.21 -4.27 -16.14
N ASP A 103 -12.29 -4.07 -16.89
CA ASP A 103 -12.28 -3.26 -18.12
C ASP A 103 -12.46 -1.76 -17.87
N ASP A 104 -12.80 -1.38 -16.64
CA ASP A 104 -12.98 0.02 -16.24
C ASP A 104 -11.65 0.81 -16.28
N PRO A 105 -11.54 1.86 -17.12
CA PRO A 105 -10.32 2.65 -17.24
C PRO A 105 -9.90 3.38 -15.96
N GLY A 106 -10.86 3.82 -15.15
CA GLY A 106 -10.59 4.49 -13.87
C GLY A 106 -9.95 3.55 -12.86
N ARG A 107 -10.45 2.31 -12.77
CA ARG A 107 -9.86 1.27 -11.92
C ARG A 107 -8.49 0.81 -12.42
N LYS A 108 -8.26 0.74 -13.74
CA LYS A 108 -6.92 0.49 -14.29
C LYS A 108 -5.92 1.59 -13.91
N ALA A 109 -6.34 2.85 -13.91
CA ALA A 109 -5.49 3.96 -13.48
C ALA A 109 -5.11 3.86 -11.99
N ILE A 110 -6.05 3.44 -11.13
CA ILE A 110 -5.77 3.17 -9.71
C ILE A 110 -4.78 2.01 -9.57
N ALA A 111 -4.99 0.90 -10.30
CA ALA A 111 -4.11 -0.26 -10.28
C ALA A 111 -2.65 0.09 -10.66
N TYR A 112 -2.49 0.91 -11.69
CA TYR A 112 -1.18 1.42 -12.10
C TYR A 112 -0.51 2.26 -11.00
N GLY A 113 -1.29 3.11 -10.32
CA GLY A 113 -0.80 3.91 -9.19
C GLY A 113 -0.38 3.09 -7.97
N ILE A 114 -0.92 1.88 -7.80
CA ILE A 114 -0.60 0.99 -6.66
C ILE A 114 0.76 0.30 -6.83
N ALA A 115 1.20 0.00 -8.06
CA ALA A 115 2.41 -0.78 -8.32
C ALA A 115 3.68 0.02 -8.70
N ARG A 116 3.63 1.36 -8.61
CA ARG A 116 4.79 2.25 -8.81
C ARG A 116 5.65 2.41 -7.57
#